data_AF-A0A2T6FS04-F1
#
_entry.id   AF-A0A2T6FS04-F1
#
_cell.length_a   1.000
_cell.length_b   1.000
_cell.length_c   1.000
_cell.angle_alpha   90.00
_cell.angle_beta   90.00
_cell.angle_gamma   90.00
#
_symmetry.space_group_name_H-M   'P 1'
#
loop_
_entity.id
_entity.type
_entity.pdbx_description
1 polymer ?
#
loop_
_entity_poly.entity_id
_entity_poly.type
_entity_poly.pdbx_seq_one_letter_code
_entity_poly.pdbx_strand_id
1 'polypeptide(L)'
;MTQYELMEILRILDFDQELFEEINFELYRFFYDSKPISAIYVIDKIKKMREITAAKIVAYFVKLSDLNLLSSFEKSPSDLASKLYKINGGLDSFTLQMKVAFEVAIYYNKNILSQRLLATIPAPKRITSSYLSLKNEVLPLYETMINLIDGARLEIIILSPFFDKKGFRKINEPLLKKMLLGVKVKIITRLLKKKENQEHFRLLSELASLQNTRHLLTIYEYNNDNTKEYESPTFHAKAMIIDQGQLAYLGSANFTGWGLDEQFELGVLLENQNSQELHKLICYLAEVGFIKKLNSL
;
A
#
# COMPACT_ATOMS: atom_id res chain seq x y z
N MET A 1 28.04 15.92 -2.60
CA MET A 1 26.60 16.09 -2.35
C MET A 1 26.21 15.19 -1.20
N THR A 2 25.38 15.69 -0.29
CA THR A 2 24.85 14.94 0.84
C THR A 2 23.56 14.21 0.45
N GLN A 3 23.15 13.21 1.25
CA GLN A 3 21.87 12.53 1.06
C GLN A 3 20.68 13.49 1.16
N TYR A 4 20.75 14.49 2.03
CA TYR A 4 19.71 15.50 2.20
C TYR A 4 19.50 16.32 0.93
N GLU A 5 20.59 16.78 0.32
CA GLU A 5 20.55 17.56 -0.93
C GLU A 5 19.93 16.76 -2.09
N LEU A 6 20.28 15.48 -2.22
CA LEU A 6 19.68 14.58 -3.21
C LEU A 6 18.17 14.41 -2.98
N MET A 7 17.75 14.22 -1.72
CA MET A 7 16.33 14.07 -1.37
C MET A 7 15.51 15.34 -1.63
N GLU A 8 16.09 16.51 -1.42
CA GLU A 8 15.42 17.79 -1.71
C GLU A 8 15.17 17.96 -3.21
N ILE A 9 16.15 17.59 -4.04
CA ILE A 9 16.01 17.59 -5.51
C ILE A 9 14.94 16.59 -5.96
N LEU A 10 14.97 15.36 -5.43
CA LEU A 10 13.95 14.36 -5.72
C LEU A 10 12.54 14.87 -5.40
N ARG A 11 12.36 15.60 -4.30
CA ARG A 11 11.07 16.22 -3.94
C ARG A 11 10.68 17.37 -4.86
N ILE A 12 11.63 18.22 -5.27
CA ILE A 12 11.37 19.30 -6.25
C ILE A 12 10.83 18.71 -7.55
N LEU A 13 11.42 17.59 -7.98
CA LEU A 13 11.01 16.87 -9.18
C LEU A 13 9.85 15.90 -8.93
N ASP A 14 9.34 15.81 -7.71
CA ASP A 14 8.22 14.95 -7.33
C ASP A 14 8.46 13.47 -7.69
N PHE A 15 9.72 13.04 -7.58
CA PHE A 15 10.19 11.72 -7.97
C PHE A 15 9.91 11.34 -9.45
N ASP A 16 9.69 12.34 -10.33
CA ASP A 16 9.54 12.15 -11.77
C ASP A 16 10.92 11.99 -12.43
N GLN A 17 11.34 10.74 -12.62
CA GLN A 17 12.62 10.40 -13.26
C GLN A 17 12.66 10.84 -14.72
N GLU A 18 11.55 10.78 -15.44
CA GLU A 18 11.51 11.13 -16.86
C GLU A 18 11.71 12.64 -17.03
N LEU A 19 11.05 13.45 -16.19
CA LEU A 19 11.28 14.89 -16.13
C LEU A 19 12.74 15.23 -15.80
N PHE A 20 13.36 14.51 -14.87
CA PHE A 20 14.78 14.69 -14.56
C PHE A 20 15.68 14.42 -15.78
N GLU A 21 15.40 13.33 -16.52
CA GLU A 21 16.15 12.96 -17.71
C GLU A 21 15.99 13.97 -18.84
N GLU A 22 14.76 14.47 -19.07
CA GLU A 22 14.47 15.52 -20.05
C GLU A 22 15.20 16.84 -19.73
N ILE A 23 15.16 17.29 -18.46
CA ILE A 23 15.86 18.52 -18.05
C ILE A 23 17.37 18.34 -18.24
N ASN A 24 17.92 17.21 -17.80
CA ASN A 24 19.37 16.96 -17.93
C ASN A 24 19.82 16.84 -19.38
N PHE A 25 18.99 16.28 -20.27
CA PHE A 25 19.30 16.22 -21.69
C PHE A 25 19.54 17.63 -22.26
N GLU A 26 18.67 18.59 -21.93
CA GLU A 26 18.86 19.98 -22.35
C GLU A 26 20.07 20.64 -21.68
N LEU A 27 20.35 20.34 -20.40
CA LEU A 27 21.58 20.81 -19.74
C LEU A 27 22.83 20.30 -20.46
N TYR A 28 22.92 18.99 -20.77
CA TYR A 28 24.07 18.43 -21.47
C TYR A 28 24.27 19.06 -22.84
N ARG A 29 23.18 19.27 -23.60
CA ARG A 29 23.25 19.92 -24.91
C ARG A 29 23.92 21.29 -24.85
N PHE A 30 23.60 22.09 -23.82
CA PHE A 30 24.18 23.42 -23.65
C PHE A 30 25.58 23.38 -23.01
N PHE A 31 25.87 22.37 -22.19
CA PHE A 31 27.19 22.15 -21.63
C PHE A 31 28.24 21.91 -22.73
N TYR A 32 27.95 20.99 -23.66
CA TYR A 32 28.87 20.69 -24.78
C TYR A 32 29.07 21.88 -25.71
N ASP A 33 28.02 22.66 -25.94
CA ASP A 33 28.08 23.88 -26.75
C ASP A 33 28.74 25.08 -26.04
N SER A 34 29.08 24.94 -24.75
CA SER A 34 29.55 26.04 -23.88
C SER A 34 28.62 27.26 -23.87
N LYS A 35 27.31 27.03 -24.06
CA LYS A 35 26.29 28.08 -24.13
C LYS A 35 25.59 28.27 -22.78
N PRO A 36 25.20 29.50 -22.43
CA PRO A 36 24.35 29.72 -21.27
C PRO A 36 22.93 29.18 -21.54
N ILE A 37 22.27 28.73 -20.48
CA ILE A 37 20.92 28.18 -20.49
C ILE A 37 20.06 28.86 -19.44
N SER A 38 18.76 29.03 -19.71
CA SER A 38 17.78 29.53 -18.75
C SER A 38 16.70 28.48 -18.46
N ALA A 39 16.07 28.59 -17.30
CA ALA A 39 14.97 27.71 -16.95
C ALA A 39 13.78 27.90 -17.93
N ILE A 40 13.49 29.13 -18.37
CA ILE A 40 12.41 29.40 -19.33
C ILE A 40 12.62 28.70 -20.67
N TYR A 41 13.87 28.58 -21.14
CA TYR A 41 14.18 27.80 -22.34
C TYR A 41 13.80 26.32 -22.16
N VAL A 42 14.22 25.71 -21.04
CA VAL A 42 13.92 24.30 -20.74
C VAL A 42 12.41 24.11 -20.57
N ILE A 43 11.75 25.04 -19.88
CA ILE A 43 10.30 25.06 -19.71
C ILE A 43 9.61 25.06 -21.07
N ASP A 44 10.00 25.90 -22.02
CA ASP A 44 9.37 25.96 -23.35
C ASP A 44 9.60 24.71 -24.20
N LYS A 45 10.73 24.02 -24.00
CA LYS A 45 11.00 22.73 -24.64
C LYS A 45 10.14 21.61 -24.06
N ILE A 46 10.07 21.52 -22.73
CA ILE A 46 9.33 20.46 -22.04
C ILE A 46 7.82 20.70 -22.04
N LYS A 47 7.34 21.96 -21.98
CA LYS A 47 5.92 22.32 -22.06
C LYS A 47 5.24 21.87 -23.35
N LYS A 48 5.99 21.80 -24.45
CA LYS A 48 5.48 21.21 -25.70
C LYS A 48 5.13 19.72 -25.56
N MET A 49 5.57 19.08 -24.48
CA MET A 49 5.40 17.66 -24.19
C MET A 49 4.52 17.40 -22.96
N ARG A 50 4.37 18.33 -21.99
CA ARG A 50 3.62 18.14 -20.72
C ARG A 50 2.94 19.42 -20.19
N GLU A 51 1.79 19.27 -19.51
CA GLU A 51 0.97 20.39 -18.97
C GLU A 51 1.39 20.97 -17.59
N ILE A 52 2.38 20.41 -16.88
CA ILE A 52 2.76 20.91 -15.54
C ILE A 52 4.28 20.83 -15.33
N THR A 53 5.02 21.95 -15.32
CA THR A 53 6.48 21.90 -15.09
C THR A 53 7.19 23.21 -14.69
N ALA A 54 6.61 24.40 -14.90
CA ALA A 54 7.38 25.64 -14.83
C ALA A 54 8.03 25.93 -13.46
N ALA A 55 7.26 25.90 -12.38
CA ALA A 55 7.77 26.17 -11.04
C ALA A 55 8.81 25.14 -10.58
N LYS A 56 8.58 23.85 -10.92
CA LYS A 56 9.52 22.75 -10.58
C LYS A 56 10.87 22.94 -11.29
N ILE A 57 10.86 23.30 -12.57
CA ILE A 57 12.09 23.54 -13.34
C ILE A 57 12.84 24.76 -12.79
N VAL A 58 12.15 25.86 -12.46
CA VAL A 58 12.81 27.03 -11.84
C VAL A 58 13.43 26.65 -10.49
N ALA A 59 12.69 25.94 -9.62
CA ALA A 59 13.21 25.50 -8.33
C ALA A 59 14.42 24.56 -8.47
N TYR A 60 14.39 23.66 -9.47
CA TYR A 60 15.50 22.79 -9.79
C TYR A 60 16.75 23.58 -10.20
N PHE A 61 16.60 24.58 -11.09
CA PHE A 61 17.71 25.45 -11.51
C PHE A 61 18.30 26.25 -10.34
N VAL A 62 17.45 26.78 -9.46
CA VAL A 62 17.89 27.46 -8.23
C VAL A 62 18.72 26.49 -7.38
N LYS A 63 18.22 25.27 -7.17
CA LYS A 63 18.92 24.26 -6.36
C LYS A 63 20.27 23.85 -6.97
N LEU A 64 20.35 23.69 -8.29
CA LEU A 64 21.63 23.43 -8.96
C LEU A 64 22.61 24.60 -8.80
N SER A 65 22.11 25.84 -8.80
CA SER A 65 22.93 27.02 -8.52
C SER A 65 23.46 27.03 -7.09
N ASP A 66 22.63 26.68 -6.10
CA ASP A 66 23.04 26.60 -4.69
C ASP A 66 24.12 25.53 -4.47
N LEU A 67 24.08 24.45 -5.26
CA LEU A 67 25.06 23.38 -5.25
C LEU A 67 26.32 23.70 -6.07
N ASN A 68 26.46 24.93 -6.58
CA ASN A 68 27.53 25.36 -7.47
C ASN A 68 27.67 24.54 -8.76
N LEU A 69 26.61 23.85 -9.20
CA LEU A 69 26.57 23.17 -10.49
C LEU A 69 26.21 24.12 -11.63
N LEU A 70 25.52 25.22 -11.30
CA LEU A 70 25.24 26.34 -12.19
C LEU A 70 25.83 27.63 -11.60
N SER A 71 26.37 28.50 -12.47
CA SER A 71 26.74 29.87 -12.11
C SER A 71 25.94 30.86 -12.95
N SER A 72 25.35 31.87 -12.31
CA SER A 72 24.57 32.89 -13.02
C SER A 72 25.41 34.10 -13.42
N PHE A 73 25.20 34.64 -14.61
CA PHE A 73 25.96 35.81 -15.13
C PHE A 73 25.33 37.16 -14.84
N GLU A 74 24.02 37.20 -14.62
CA GLU A 74 23.31 38.45 -14.41
C GLU A 74 23.13 38.75 -12.93
N LYS A 75 23.40 40.00 -12.54
CA LYS A 75 23.00 40.54 -11.24
C LYS A 75 21.47 40.64 -11.21
N SER A 76 20.84 39.62 -10.62
CA SER A 76 19.42 39.54 -10.28
C SER A 76 18.45 40.05 -11.35
N PRO A 77 18.16 39.25 -12.39
CA PRO A 77 16.93 39.47 -13.15
C PRO A 77 15.72 39.39 -12.20
N SER A 78 14.70 40.20 -12.44
CA SER A 78 13.45 40.21 -11.66
C SER A 78 12.69 38.88 -11.76
N ASP A 79 12.98 38.09 -12.78
CA ASP A 79 12.41 36.77 -13.04
C ASP A 79 13.50 35.68 -12.99
N LEU A 80 13.35 34.75 -12.04
CA LEU A 80 14.24 33.60 -11.87
C LEU A 80 14.20 32.64 -13.06
N ALA A 81 13.09 32.57 -13.80
CA ALA A 81 12.96 31.69 -14.95
C ALA A 81 13.83 32.15 -16.13
N SER A 82 13.92 33.46 -16.32
CA SER A 82 14.68 34.09 -17.41
C SER A 82 16.18 34.21 -17.14
N LYS A 83 16.63 33.94 -15.91
CA LYS A 83 18.05 34.01 -15.53
C LYS A 83 18.91 33.07 -16.37
N LEU A 84 20.03 33.59 -16.89
CA LEU A 84 21.02 32.83 -17.63
C LEU A 84 22.06 32.20 -16.69
N TYR A 85 22.28 30.91 -16.88
CA TYR A 85 23.22 30.09 -16.13
C TYR A 85 24.25 29.45 -17.06
N LYS A 86 25.48 29.27 -16.57
CA LYS A 86 26.49 28.39 -17.18
C LYS A 86 26.65 27.20 -16.30
N ILE A 87 26.79 26.08 -16.96
CA ILE A 87 27.03 24.80 -16.32
C ILE A 87 28.49 24.77 -15.90
N ASN A 88 28.70 24.59 -14.61
CA ASN A 88 30.02 24.37 -14.03
C ASN A 88 30.41 22.89 -14.21
N GLY A 89 31.66 22.54 -13.88
CA GLY A 89 32.07 21.14 -13.86
C GLY A 89 31.27 20.31 -12.85
N GLY A 90 31.24 18.98 -13.03
CA GLY A 90 30.60 18.05 -12.08
C GLY A 90 29.17 17.63 -12.40
N LEU A 91 28.60 18.08 -13.53
CA LEU A 91 27.27 17.65 -13.99
C LEU A 91 27.18 16.12 -14.15
N ASP A 92 28.22 15.48 -14.69
CA ASP A 92 28.28 14.01 -14.86
C ASP A 92 28.14 13.26 -13.52
N SER A 93 28.95 13.65 -12.53
CA SER A 93 28.92 13.05 -11.20
C SER A 93 27.57 13.29 -10.51
N PHE A 94 26.97 14.46 -10.71
CA PHE A 94 25.65 14.77 -10.17
C PHE A 94 24.58 13.91 -10.84
N THR A 95 24.56 13.83 -12.17
CA THR A 95 23.58 13.01 -12.90
C THR A 95 23.66 11.54 -12.47
N LEU A 96 24.87 11.01 -12.29
CA LEU A 96 25.05 9.64 -11.82
C LEU A 96 24.48 9.44 -10.40
N GLN A 97 24.80 10.34 -9.46
CA GLN A 97 24.28 10.26 -8.08
C GLN A 97 22.75 10.34 -8.05
N MET A 98 22.15 11.20 -8.86
CA MET A 98 20.70 11.32 -8.96
C MET A 98 20.05 10.08 -9.58
N LYS A 99 20.64 9.47 -10.61
CA LYS A 99 20.12 8.21 -11.17
C LYS A 99 20.03 7.11 -10.11
N VAL A 100 21.11 6.94 -9.34
CA VAL A 100 21.12 6.00 -8.20
C VAL A 100 20.07 6.40 -7.15
N ALA A 101 19.93 7.68 -6.85
CA ALA A 101 18.93 8.16 -5.90
C ALA A 101 17.49 7.90 -6.38
N PHE A 102 17.19 8.06 -7.67
CA PHE A 102 15.91 7.69 -8.28
C PHE A 102 15.67 6.18 -8.21
N GLU A 103 16.65 5.36 -8.56
CA GLU A 103 16.53 3.89 -8.46
C GLU A 103 16.23 3.45 -7.02
N VAL A 104 16.95 4.01 -6.05
CA VAL A 104 16.72 3.77 -4.62
C VAL A 104 15.32 4.27 -4.24
N ALA A 105 14.94 5.50 -4.58
CA ALA A 105 13.64 6.05 -4.24
C ALA A 105 12.48 5.25 -4.86
N ILE A 106 12.61 4.81 -6.11
CA ILE A 106 11.63 3.95 -6.78
C ILE A 106 11.57 2.59 -6.11
N TYR A 107 12.71 2.00 -5.75
CA TYR A 107 12.78 0.76 -5.00
C TYR A 107 12.09 0.90 -3.63
N TYR A 108 12.36 1.98 -2.89
CA TYR A 108 11.74 2.25 -1.60
C TYR A 108 10.24 2.54 -1.72
N ASN A 109 9.81 3.31 -2.72
CA ASN A 109 8.41 3.65 -2.90
C ASN A 109 7.59 2.41 -3.32
N LYS A 110 8.13 1.58 -4.23
CA LYS A 110 7.50 0.32 -4.64
C LYS A 110 7.50 -0.75 -3.54
N ASN A 111 8.54 -0.83 -2.72
CA ASN A 111 8.67 -1.91 -1.73
C ASN A 111 8.18 -1.55 -0.31
N ILE A 112 8.09 -0.26 0.05
CA ILE A 112 7.78 0.16 1.43
C ILE A 112 6.45 0.91 1.55
N LEU A 113 5.92 1.54 0.49
CA LEU A 113 4.84 2.54 0.64
C LEU A 113 3.54 2.33 -0.15
N SER A 114 3.31 1.21 -0.86
CA SER A 114 1.99 0.97 -1.49
C SER A 114 0.91 0.51 -0.50
N GLN A 115 0.94 0.98 0.76
CA GLN A 115 -0.17 0.75 1.67
C GLN A 115 -1.36 1.62 1.23
N ARG A 116 -2.44 1.00 0.77
CA ARG A 116 -3.66 1.72 0.39
C ARG A 116 -4.60 1.76 1.58
N LEU A 117 -5.05 2.96 1.96
CA LEU A 117 -6.07 3.13 2.99
C LEU A 117 -7.39 2.53 2.49
N LEU A 118 -8.04 1.77 3.37
CA LEU A 118 -9.34 1.17 3.18
C LEU A 118 -10.31 1.78 4.18
N ALA A 119 -11.52 2.07 3.72
CA ALA A 119 -12.60 2.47 4.62
C ALA A 119 -13.96 2.00 4.14
N THR A 120 -14.87 1.77 5.09
CA THR A 120 -16.32 1.78 4.81
C THR A 120 -16.78 3.24 4.79
N ILE A 121 -16.82 3.84 3.62
CA ILE A 121 -17.23 5.26 3.48
C ILE A 121 -18.77 5.31 3.47
N PRO A 122 -19.43 5.85 4.51
CA PRO A 122 -20.88 5.96 4.51
C PRO A 122 -21.35 6.88 3.37
N ALA A 123 -22.46 6.51 2.73
CA ALA A 123 -23.05 7.34 1.69
C ALA A 123 -23.37 8.74 2.26
N PRO A 124 -22.85 9.82 1.66
CA PRO A 124 -23.07 11.15 2.20
C PRO A 124 -24.51 11.59 1.93
N LYS A 125 -25.09 12.38 2.83
CA LYS A 125 -26.41 13.00 2.61
C LYS A 125 -26.45 13.90 1.37
N ARG A 126 -25.29 14.44 0.97
CA ARG A 126 -25.10 15.24 -0.23
C ARG A 126 -23.72 14.93 -0.81
N ILE A 127 -23.65 14.69 -2.12
CA ILE A 127 -22.38 14.51 -2.82
C ILE A 127 -21.63 15.85 -2.84
N THR A 128 -20.40 15.85 -2.33
CA THR A 128 -19.50 17.01 -2.31
C THR A 128 -18.23 16.70 -3.11
N SER A 129 -17.48 17.74 -3.50
CA SER A 129 -16.17 17.58 -4.12
C SER A 129 -15.20 16.80 -3.22
N SER A 130 -15.24 17.04 -1.91
CA SER A 130 -14.43 16.31 -0.93
C SER A 130 -14.74 14.81 -0.91
N TYR A 131 -16.01 14.42 -1.02
CA TYR A 131 -16.39 13.01 -1.10
C TYR A 131 -15.89 12.34 -2.39
N LEU A 132 -15.94 13.05 -3.52
CA LEU A 132 -15.42 12.55 -4.80
C LEU A 132 -13.89 12.40 -4.77
N SER A 133 -13.16 13.36 -4.18
CA SER A 133 -11.71 13.25 -3.99
C SER A 133 -11.37 12.04 -3.12
N LEU A 134 -12.04 11.91 -1.97
CA LEU A 134 -11.80 10.82 -1.03
C LEU A 134 -12.01 9.44 -1.66
N LYS A 135 -13.01 9.30 -2.54
CA LYS A 135 -13.27 8.04 -3.26
C LYS A 135 -12.14 7.60 -4.20
N ASN A 136 -11.31 8.52 -4.67
CA ASN A 136 -10.17 8.20 -5.52
C ASN A 136 -8.92 7.83 -4.71
N GLU A 137 -8.84 8.33 -3.48
CA GLU A 137 -7.69 8.17 -2.58
C GLU A 137 -7.85 6.96 -1.64
N VAL A 138 -9.08 6.67 -1.22
CA VAL A 138 -9.41 5.63 -0.25
C VAL A 138 -10.21 4.53 -0.93
N LEU A 139 -9.73 3.29 -0.79
CA LEU A 139 -10.37 2.14 -1.38
C LEU A 139 -11.59 1.68 -0.53
N PRO A 140 -12.70 1.25 -1.17
CA PRO A 140 -13.84 0.69 -0.46
C PRO A 140 -13.46 -0.63 0.21
N LEU A 141 -13.57 -0.69 1.55
CA LEU A 141 -13.11 -1.81 2.36
C LEU A 141 -13.76 -3.14 1.95
N TYR A 142 -15.08 -3.18 1.88
CA TYR A 142 -15.81 -4.41 1.53
C TYR A 142 -15.45 -4.94 0.15
N GLU A 143 -15.56 -4.09 -0.88
CA GLU A 143 -15.25 -4.45 -2.26
C GLU A 143 -13.80 -4.92 -2.39
N THR A 144 -12.87 -4.26 -1.69
CA THR A 144 -11.47 -4.69 -1.68
C THR A 144 -11.30 -6.06 -1.04
N MET A 145 -11.97 -6.35 0.07
CA MET A 145 -11.93 -7.69 0.69
C MET A 145 -12.51 -8.77 -0.23
N ILE A 146 -13.59 -8.48 -0.95
CA ILE A 146 -14.14 -9.41 -1.95
C ILE A 146 -13.15 -9.61 -3.10
N ASN A 147 -12.53 -8.54 -3.62
CA ASN A 147 -11.52 -8.61 -4.66
C ASN A 147 -10.29 -9.42 -4.23
N LEU A 148 -9.90 -9.35 -2.95
CA LEU A 148 -8.83 -10.18 -2.40
C LEU A 148 -9.20 -11.67 -2.43
N ILE A 149 -10.41 -12.03 -1.99
CA ILE A 149 -10.91 -13.40 -2.07
C ILE A 149 -10.94 -13.85 -3.54
N ASP A 150 -11.53 -13.05 -4.43
CA ASP A 150 -11.65 -13.33 -5.86
C ASP A 150 -10.30 -13.38 -6.60
N GLY A 151 -9.27 -12.73 -6.07
CA GLY A 151 -7.91 -12.76 -6.60
C GLY A 151 -7.09 -13.99 -6.19
N ALA A 152 -7.44 -14.62 -5.06
CA ALA A 152 -6.65 -15.69 -4.46
C ALA A 152 -6.52 -16.93 -5.37
N ARG A 153 -5.33 -17.55 -5.34
CA ARG A 153 -4.97 -18.69 -6.20
C ARG A 153 -4.49 -19.92 -5.43
N LEU A 154 -3.93 -19.75 -4.24
CA LEU A 154 -3.28 -20.79 -3.45
C LEU A 154 -3.91 -20.92 -2.08
N GLU A 155 -4.02 -19.79 -1.36
CA GLU A 155 -4.48 -19.80 0.03
C GLU A 155 -5.13 -18.47 0.45
N ILE A 156 -6.15 -18.57 1.30
CA ILE A 156 -6.77 -17.46 2.00
C ILE A 156 -6.69 -17.77 3.50
N ILE A 157 -6.09 -16.87 4.29
CA ILE A 157 -6.10 -16.93 5.75
C ILE A 157 -6.95 -15.78 6.27
N ILE A 158 -8.03 -16.08 6.99
CA ILE A 158 -8.87 -15.10 7.66
C ILE A 158 -8.61 -15.15 9.15
N LEU A 159 -8.26 -14.01 9.73
CA LEU A 159 -8.14 -13.80 11.17
C LEU A 159 -9.28 -12.90 11.61
N SER A 160 -10.19 -13.41 12.42
CA SER A 160 -11.23 -12.58 13.01
C SER A 160 -11.71 -13.13 14.35
N PRO A 161 -11.82 -12.28 15.39
CA PRO A 161 -12.35 -12.71 16.67
C PRO A 161 -13.87 -12.94 16.66
N PHE A 162 -14.58 -12.43 15.64
CA PHE A 162 -16.04 -12.46 15.57
C PHE A 162 -16.53 -12.68 14.14
N PHE A 163 -17.56 -13.52 14.00
CA PHE A 163 -18.31 -13.73 12.77
C PHE A 163 -19.79 -13.63 13.10
N ASP A 164 -20.61 -13.04 12.25
CA ASP A 164 -22.06 -13.17 12.39
C ASP A 164 -22.65 -13.75 11.11
N LYS A 165 -23.91 -14.17 11.17
CA LYS A 165 -24.60 -14.76 10.01
C LYS A 165 -24.64 -13.82 8.80
N LYS A 166 -24.71 -12.51 9.02
CA LYS A 166 -24.85 -11.51 7.94
C LYS A 166 -23.52 -11.29 7.22
N GLY A 167 -22.43 -11.12 7.97
CA GLY A 167 -21.07 -10.97 7.45
C GLY A 167 -20.57 -12.25 6.83
N PHE A 168 -20.84 -13.40 7.46
CA PHE A 168 -20.49 -14.70 6.90
C PHE A 168 -21.15 -14.94 5.54
N ARG A 169 -22.45 -14.63 5.40
CA ARG A 169 -23.16 -14.73 4.11
C ARG A 169 -22.52 -13.90 2.99
N LYS A 170 -21.93 -12.75 3.31
CA LYS A 170 -21.28 -11.88 2.32
C LYS A 170 -20.00 -12.48 1.73
N ILE A 171 -19.26 -13.25 2.51
CA ILE A 171 -17.98 -13.84 2.09
C ILE A 171 -18.07 -15.33 1.75
N ASN A 172 -19.14 -16.02 2.20
CA ASN A 172 -19.26 -17.47 2.06
C ASN A 172 -19.23 -17.94 0.61
N GLU A 173 -20.04 -17.33 -0.26
CA GLU A 173 -20.09 -17.74 -1.67
C GLU A 173 -18.76 -17.49 -2.41
N PRO A 174 -18.12 -16.31 -2.29
CA PRO A 174 -16.77 -16.10 -2.81
C PRO A 174 -15.74 -17.13 -2.31
N LEU A 175 -15.75 -17.43 -1.00
CA LEU A 175 -14.84 -18.43 -0.42
C LEU A 175 -15.12 -19.83 -0.97
N LEU A 176 -16.39 -20.23 -1.07
CA LEU A 176 -16.78 -21.52 -1.61
C LEU A 176 -16.33 -21.67 -3.06
N LYS A 177 -16.56 -20.65 -3.89
CA LYS A 177 -16.11 -20.62 -5.28
C LYS A 177 -14.60 -20.82 -5.38
N LYS A 178 -13.83 -20.21 -4.47
CA LYS A 178 -12.37 -20.35 -4.43
C LYS A 178 -11.92 -21.73 -3.99
N MET A 179 -12.56 -22.29 -2.96
CA MET A 179 -12.30 -23.67 -2.56
C MET A 179 -12.61 -24.66 -3.68
N LEU A 180 -13.69 -24.47 -4.46
CA LEU A 180 -13.98 -25.32 -5.61
C LEU A 180 -12.90 -25.26 -6.71
N LEU A 181 -12.10 -24.20 -6.75
CA LEU A 181 -10.92 -24.05 -7.62
C LEU A 181 -9.62 -24.57 -6.99
N GLY A 182 -9.68 -25.21 -5.82
CA GLY A 182 -8.54 -25.79 -5.11
C GLY A 182 -7.80 -24.84 -4.16
N VAL A 183 -8.30 -23.62 -3.94
CA VAL A 183 -7.70 -22.65 -3.01
C VAL A 183 -7.95 -23.12 -1.57
N LYS A 184 -6.90 -23.16 -0.74
CA LYS A 184 -7.02 -23.51 0.68
C LYS A 184 -7.56 -22.33 1.48
N VAL A 185 -8.48 -22.57 2.40
CA VAL A 185 -9.02 -21.55 3.30
C VAL A 185 -8.67 -21.92 4.73
N LYS A 186 -8.02 -21.00 5.44
CA LYS A 186 -7.72 -21.10 6.86
C LYS A 186 -8.50 -20.02 7.61
N ILE A 187 -9.28 -20.40 8.61
CA ILE A 187 -9.99 -19.44 9.47
C ILE A 187 -9.41 -19.54 10.88
N ILE A 188 -8.86 -18.45 11.39
CA ILE A 188 -8.34 -18.33 12.75
C ILE A 188 -9.35 -17.47 13.54
N THR A 189 -9.94 -18.07 14.56
CA THR A 189 -10.97 -17.46 15.41
C THR A 189 -10.68 -17.75 16.89
N ARG A 190 -11.56 -17.34 17.80
CA ARG A 190 -11.40 -17.52 19.26
C ARG A 190 -12.66 -18.06 19.93
N LEU A 191 -12.46 -18.73 21.06
CA LEU A 191 -13.49 -19.05 22.05
C LEU A 191 -14.67 -19.88 21.52
N LEU A 192 -14.45 -20.78 20.55
CA LEU A 192 -15.50 -21.56 19.91
C LEU A 192 -16.19 -22.55 20.86
N LYS A 193 -15.54 -22.95 21.95
CA LYS A 193 -16.12 -23.83 22.98
C LYS A 193 -17.09 -23.12 23.92
N LYS A 194 -17.13 -21.78 23.94
CA LYS A 194 -18.06 -21.03 24.80
C LYS A 194 -19.47 -21.05 24.22
N LYS A 195 -20.47 -21.26 25.09
CA LYS A 195 -21.89 -21.32 24.71
C LYS A 195 -22.36 -20.07 23.96
N GLU A 196 -21.82 -18.90 24.31
CA GLU A 196 -22.10 -17.61 23.65
C GLU A 196 -21.62 -17.54 22.19
N ASN A 197 -20.66 -18.39 21.79
CA ASN A 197 -20.11 -18.44 20.43
C ASN A 197 -20.65 -19.63 19.61
N GLN A 198 -21.74 -20.27 20.05
CA GLN A 198 -22.36 -21.38 19.33
C GLN A 198 -22.79 -21.01 17.90
N GLU A 199 -23.22 -19.77 17.69
CA GLU A 199 -23.55 -19.28 16.34
C GLU A 199 -22.31 -19.24 15.44
N HIS A 200 -21.17 -18.75 15.96
CA HIS A 200 -19.91 -18.75 15.20
C HIS A 200 -19.50 -20.17 14.82
N PHE A 201 -19.54 -21.10 15.78
CA PHE A 201 -19.22 -22.50 15.53
C PHE A 201 -20.15 -23.09 14.47
N ARG A 202 -21.45 -22.83 14.57
CA ARG A 202 -22.44 -23.31 13.59
C ARG A 202 -22.17 -22.81 12.18
N LEU A 203 -21.90 -21.52 11.98
CA LEU A 203 -21.62 -20.95 10.64
C LEU A 203 -20.36 -21.59 10.02
N LEU A 204 -19.34 -21.79 10.84
CA LEU A 204 -18.10 -22.42 10.43
C LEU A 204 -18.28 -23.92 10.12
N SER A 205 -19.07 -24.64 10.92
CA SER A 205 -19.46 -26.03 10.65
C SER A 205 -20.33 -26.15 9.40
N GLU A 206 -21.24 -25.19 9.13
CA GLU A 206 -22.04 -25.15 7.91
C GLU A 206 -21.13 -25.07 6.67
N LEU A 207 -20.10 -24.22 6.68
CA LEU A 207 -19.11 -24.16 5.60
C LEU A 207 -18.28 -25.44 5.50
N ALA A 208 -17.88 -26.02 6.63
CA ALA A 208 -17.14 -27.28 6.67
C ALA A 208 -17.96 -28.50 6.19
N SER A 209 -19.29 -28.43 6.28
CA SER A 209 -20.21 -29.51 5.90
C SER A 209 -20.45 -29.63 4.39
N LEU A 210 -20.02 -28.63 3.61
CA LEU A 210 -20.16 -28.64 2.16
C LEU A 210 -19.29 -29.74 1.55
N GLN A 211 -19.97 -30.75 0.98
CA GLN A 211 -19.31 -31.87 0.30
C GLN A 211 -18.36 -31.35 -0.78
N ASN A 212 -17.22 -32.04 -0.97
CA ASN A 212 -16.13 -31.72 -1.89
C ASN A 212 -15.15 -30.59 -1.53
N THR A 213 -15.42 -29.75 -0.52
CA THR A 213 -14.48 -28.66 -0.13
C THR A 213 -13.90 -28.79 1.28
N ARG A 214 -14.40 -29.75 2.09
CA ARG A 214 -13.97 -29.95 3.48
C ARG A 214 -12.46 -30.08 3.68
N HIS A 215 -11.74 -30.72 2.75
CA HIS A 215 -10.29 -30.90 2.84
C HIS A 215 -9.48 -29.62 2.55
N LEU A 216 -10.14 -28.58 2.03
CA LEU A 216 -9.55 -27.28 1.72
C LEU A 216 -9.81 -26.24 2.82
N LEU A 217 -10.78 -26.48 3.69
CA LEU A 217 -11.05 -25.65 4.85
C LEU A 217 -10.30 -26.18 6.08
N THR A 218 -9.57 -25.29 6.76
CA THR A 218 -9.03 -25.58 8.09
C THR A 218 -9.43 -24.47 9.06
N ILE A 219 -9.93 -24.84 10.22
CA ILE A 219 -10.30 -23.90 11.26
C ILE A 219 -9.34 -24.04 12.43
N TYR A 220 -8.89 -22.89 12.91
CA TYR A 220 -7.99 -22.77 14.03
C TYR A 220 -8.63 -21.93 15.12
N GLU A 221 -8.37 -22.30 16.36
CA GLU A 221 -8.68 -21.52 17.54
C GLU A 221 -7.39 -20.92 18.09
N TYR A 222 -7.40 -19.60 18.29
CA TYR A 222 -6.37 -18.94 19.08
C TYR A 222 -6.58 -19.31 20.54
N ASN A 223 -5.56 -19.92 21.14
CA ASN A 223 -5.62 -20.40 22.50
C ASN A 223 -4.35 -19.99 23.26
N ASN A 224 -4.54 -19.49 24.47
CA ASN A 224 -3.47 -19.19 25.41
C ASN A 224 -3.65 -20.06 26.66
N ASP A 225 -3.25 -21.33 26.53
CA ASP A 225 -3.41 -22.37 27.57
C ASP A 225 -2.70 -22.04 28.90
N ASN A 226 -1.88 -20.98 28.95
CA ASN A 226 -1.13 -20.60 30.14
C ASN A 226 -1.94 -19.79 31.17
N THR A 227 -3.25 -19.63 30.99
CA THR A 227 -4.08 -18.79 31.86
C THR A 227 -5.39 -19.50 32.17
N LYS A 228 -5.79 -19.49 33.45
CA LYS A 228 -7.06 -20.04 33.93
C LYS A 228 -8.22 -19.46 33.09
N GLU A 229 -9.15 -20.34 32.69
CA GLU A 229 -10.19 -20.25 31.65
C GLU A 229 -11.03 -18.96 31.52
N TYR A 230 -10.85 -17.96 32.37
CA TYR A 230 -11.72 -16.79 32.48
C TYR A 230 -11.10 -15.45 32.07
N GLU A 231 -9.76 -15.34 31.98
CA GLU A 231 -9.08 -14.04 31.73
C GLU A 231 -7.92 -14.12 30.74
N SER A 232 -7.85 -15.17 29.94
CA SER A 232 -6.77 -15.36 28.96
C SER A 232 -6.73 -14.23 27.93
N PRO A 233 -5.60 -13.47 27.81
CA PRO A 233 -5.45 -12.52 26.72
C PRO A 233 -5.58 -13.27 25.39
N THR A 234 -6.51 -12.80 24.58
CA THR A 234 -6.89 -13.37 23.29
C THR A 234 -6.57 -12.37 22.18
N PHE A 235 -6.52 -12.81 20.93
CA PHE A 235 -6.26 -11.91 19.82
C PHE A 235 -7.48 -11.04 19.51
N HIS A 236 -7.22 -9.78 19.14
CA HIS A 236 -8.23 -8.84 18.66
C HIS A 236 -7.94 -8.35 17.23
N ALA A 237 -6.89 -8.90 16.61
CA ALA A 237 -6.51 -8.59 15.23
C ALA A 237 -7.59 -9.04 14.26
N LYS A 238 -7.86 -8.22 13.23
CA LYS A 238 -8.63 -8.64 12.06
C LYS A 238 -7.77 -8.48 10.83
N ALA A 239 -7.61 -9.57 10.10
CA ALA A 239 -6.79 -9.58 8.91
C ALA A 239 -7.28 -10.62 7.92
N MET A 240 -6.92 -10.41 6.66
CA MET A 240 -7.05 -11.40 5.58
C MET A 240 -5.72 -11.46 4.87
N ILE A 241 -5.13 -12.64 4.73
CA ILE A 241 -3.83 -12.83 4.07
C ILE A 241 -4.05 -13.73 2.86
N ILE A 242 -3.54 -13.32 1.72
CA ILE A 242 -3.72 -13.99 0.43
C ILE A 242 -2.38 -14.54 -0.04
N ASP A 243 -2.42 -15.78 -0.54
CA ASP A 243 -1.34 -16.45 -1.28
C ASP A 243 0.03 -16.31 -0.61
N GLN A 244 0.11 -16.76 0.64
CA GLN A 244 1.35 -16.78 1.45
C GLN A 244 1.95 -15.39 1.72
N GLY A 245 1.11 -14.37 1.85
CA GLY A 245 1.54 -13.01 2.15
C GLY A 245 1.90 -12.18 0.92
N GLN A 246 1.35 -12.50 -0.26
CA GLN A 246 1.44 -11.62 -1.42
C GLN A 246 0.65 -10.33 -1.20
N LEU A 247 -0.57 -10.46 -0.67
CA LEU A 247 -1.46 -9.35 -0.32
C LEU A 247 -2.08 -9.63 1.04
N ALA A 248 -2.35 -8.58 1.82
CA ALA A 248 -3.09 -8.72 3.05
C ALA A 248 -3.93 -7.49 3.37
N TYR A 249 -5.10 -7.70 3.97
CA TYR A 249 -5.85 -6.69 4.68
C TYR A 249 -5.49 -6.74 6.17
N LEU A 250 -5.29 -5.59 6.80
CA LEU A 250 -5.19 -5.44 8.25
C LEU A 250 -6.04 -4.23 8.68
N GLY A 251 -6.96 -4.41 9.64
CA GLY A 251 -7.82 -3.29 10.04
C GLY A 251 -8.78 -3.59 11.18
N SER A 252 -9.77 -2.72 11.32
CA SER A 252 -10.76 -2.72 12.40
C SER A 252 -12.03 -3.52 12.09
N ALA A 253 -12.33 -3.76 10.81
CA ALA A 253 -13.53 -4.51 10.42
C ALA A 253 -13.44 -5.97 10.87
N ASN A 254 -14.43 -6.40 11.67
CA ASN A 254 -14.73 -7.82 11.84
C ASN A 254 -15.48 -8.35 10.62
N PHE A 255 -15.51 -9.68 10.44
CA PHE A 255 -16.29 -10.34 9.40
C PHE A 255 -17.77 -10.50 9.82
N THR A 256 -18.35 -9.40 10.27
CA THR A 256 -19.74 -9.25 10.69
C THR A 256 -20.49 -8.39 9.69
N GLY A 257 -21.82 -8.46 9.68
CA GLY A 257 -22.62 -7.64 8.78
C GLY A 257 -22.37 -6.15 8.99
N TRP A 258 -22.21 -5.76 10.25
CA TRP A 258 -21.90 -4.40 10.68
C TRP A 258 -20.50 -3.96 10.25
N GLY A 259 -19.47 -4.78 10.53
CA GLY A 259 -18.07 -4.44 10.25
C GLY A 259 -17.75 -4.40 8.76
N LEU A 260 -18.48 -5.13 7.93
CA LEU A 260 -18.22 -5.09 6.49
C LEU A 260 -18.88 -3.91 5.76
N ASP A 261 -19.95 -3.28 6.28
CA ASP A 261 -20.76 -2.37 5.43
C ASP A 261 -21.59 -1.31 6.18
N GLU A 262 -21.78 -1.42 7.50
CA GLU A 262 -22.68 -0.51 8.23
C GLU A 262 -21.95 0.41 9.19
N GLN A 263 -20.85 -0.05 9.77
CA GLN A 263 -20.02 0.76 10.65
C GLN A 263 -18.89 1.42 9.88
N PHE A 264 -18.46 2.59 10.35
CA PHE A 264 -17.25 3.22 9.86
C PHE A 264 -16.03 2.46 10.38
N GLU A 265 -15.31 1.84 9.45
CA GLU A 265 -14.20 0.92 9.68
C GLU A 265 -13.05 1.37 8.81
N LEU A 266 -11.84 1.16 9.32
CA LEU A 266 -10.60 1.51 8.64
C LEU A 266 -9.72 0.29 8.53
N GLY A 267 -8.90 0.26 7.48
CA GLY A 267 -7.82 -0.69 7.39
C GLY A 267 -6.83 -0.30 6.33
N VAL A 268 -5.85 -1.17 6.13
CA VAL A 268 -4.81 -0.98 5.13
C VAL A 268 -4.71 -2.23 4.28
N LEU A 269 -4.57 -2.02 2.98
CA LEU A 269 -4.10 -3.05 2.07
C LEU A 269 -2.58 -3.06 2.15
N LEU A 270 -2.03 -4.17 2.62
CA LEU A 270 -0.62 -4.46 2.70
C LEU A 270 -0.21 -5.25 1.46
N GLU A 271 0.93 -4.87 0.90
CA GLU A 271 1.57 -5.55 -0.22
C GLU A 271 3.05 -5.80 0.12
N ASN A 272 3.72 -6.60 -0.69
CA ASN A 272 5.17 -6.82 -0.62
C ASN A 272 5.62 -7.27 0.79
N GLN A 273 6.67 -6.66 1.31
CA GLN A 273 7.33 -7.06 2.55
C GLN A 273 6.38 -7.00 3.76
N ASN A 274 5.52 -5.99 3.87
CA ASN A 274 4.60 -5.84 5.01
C ASN A 274 3.59 -7.00 5.10
N SER A 275 3.07 -7.44 3.95
CA SER A 275 2.16 -8.60 3.88
C SER A 275 2.88 -9.91 4.22
N GLN A 276 4.11 -10.07 3.75
CA GLN A 276 4.95 -11.24 4.06
C GLN A 276 5.33 -11.30 5.54
N GLU A 277 5.65 -10.16 6.17
CA GLU A 277 5.95 -10.08 7.60
C GLU A 277 4.73 -10.46 8.44
N LEU A 278 3.54 -9.97 8.08
CA LEU A 278 2.29 -10.38 8.72
C LEU A 278 2.07 -11.89 8.57
N HIS A 279 2.25 -12.45 7.37
CA HIS A 279 2.14 -13.89 7.14
C HIS A 279 3.12 -14.69 8.01
N LYS A 280 4.39 -14.31 8.06
CA LYS A 280 5.42 -14.94 8.90
C LYS A 280 5.06 -14.90 10.38
N LEU A 281 4.51 -13.78 10.87
CA LEU A 281 4.04 -13.67 12.24
C LEU A 281 2.92 -14.68 12.53
N ILE A 282 1.95 -14.83 11.62
CA ILE A 282 0.86 -15.80 11.80
C ILE A 282 1.39 -17.24 11.77
N CYS A 283 2.32 -17.57 10.87
CA CYS A 283 2.99 -18.86 10.86
C CYS A 283 3.72 -19.14 12.17
N TYR A 284 4.51 -18.17 12.65
CA TYR A 284 5.22 -18.27 13.93
C TYR A 284 4.26 -18.53 15.10
N LEU A 285 3.15 -17.80 15.18
CA LEU A 285 2.13 -18.02 16.22
C LEU A 285 1.51 -19.43 16.18
N ALA A 286 1.37 -20.02 14.99
CA ALA A 286 0.95 -21.41 14.86
C ALA A 286 2.05 -22.39 15.28
N GLU A 287 3.30 -22.14 14.90
CA GLU A 287 4.46 -22.96 15.27
C GLU A 287 4.68 -23.01 16.78
N VAL A 288 4.57 -21.87 17.48
CA VAL A 288 4.71 -21.80 18.94
C VAL A 288 3.45 -22.16 19.71
N GLY A 289 2.40 -22.62 19.03
CA GLY A 289 1.22 -23.24 19.65
C GLY A 289 0.11 -22.30 20.11
N PHE A 290 0.17 -21.01 19.79
CA PHE A 290 -0.93 -20.06 20.07
C PHE A 290 -2.12 -20.24 19.14
N ILE A 291 -1.92 -20.79 17.94
CA ILE A 291 -2.97 -21.07 16.97
C ILE A 291 -3.09 -22.58 16.79
N LYS A 292 -4.18 -23.16 17.31
CA LYS A 292 -4.38 -24.62 17.32
C LYS A 292 -5.45 -25.04 16.34
N LYS A 293 -5.14 -26.05 15.52
CA LYS A 293 -6.10 -26.63 14.58
C LYS A 293 -7.23 -27.31 15.35
N LEU A 294 -8.47 -27.07 14.93
CA LEU A 294 -9.62 -27.81 15.42
C LEU A 294 -9.73 -29.13 14.68
N ASN A 295 -9.63 -30.23 15.42
CA ASN A 295 -9.64 -31.59 14.87
C ASN A 295 -11.05 -32.10 14.55
N SER A 296 -12.10 -31.42 15.02
CA SER A 296 -13.50 -31.78 14.76
C SER A 296 -14.37 -30.52 14.67
N LEU A 297 -15.11 -30.40 13.57
CA LEU A 297 -16.23 -29.49 13.35
C LEU A 297 -17.48 -30.30 13.01
#